data_AF-A0A933P847-F1
#
_entry.id   AF-A0A933P847-F1
#
_cell.length_a   1.000
_cell.length_b   1.000
_cell.length_c   1.000
_cell.angle_alpha   90.00
_cell.angle_beta   90.00
_cell.angle_gamma   90.00
#
_symmetry.space_group_name_H-M   'P 1'
#
loop_
_entity.id
_entity.type
_entity.pdbx_description
1 polymer ?
#
loop_
_entity_poly.entity_id
_entity_poly.type
_entity_poly.pdbx_seq_one_letter_code
_entity_poly.pdbx_strand_id
1 'polypeptide(L)' 'MMPGALGIEVIGKTGFDWVLIDMQHGCMGYEGALDMIRAADLHGLASIVRVPWNEPGIIGRMLDAGAEAILVPMI' A
#
# COMPACT_ATOMS: atom_id res chain seq x y z
N MET A 1 7.33 4.71 9.51
CA MET A 1 6.11 4.56 8.69
C MET A 1 5.28 5.82 8.89
N MET A 2 5.20 6.70 7.90
CA MET A 2 4.23 7.80 7.97
C MET A 2 2.87 7.22 7.55
N PRO A 3 1.87 7.18 8.44
CA PRO A 3 0.58 6.61 8.11
C PRO A 3 -0.23 7.59 7.25
N GLY A 4 -1.00 7.05 6.30
CA GLY A 4 -1.99 7.79 5.52
C GLY A 4 -1.46 8.43 4.22
N ALA A 5 -2.41 8.90 3.39
CA ALA A 5 -2.15 9.43 2.05
C ALA A 5 -1.17 10.61 2.02
N LEU A 6 -1.21 11.50 3.03
CA LEU A 6 -0.27 12.62 3.13
C LEU A 6 1.19 12.14 3.19
N GLY A 7 1.46 11.03 3.88
CA GLY A 7 2.79 10.44 3.91
C GLY A 7 3.27 10.03 2.52
N ILE A 8 2.36 9.50 1.69
CA ILE A 8 2.64 9.14 0.30
C ILE A 8 2.88 10.38 -0.56
N GLU A 9 2.09 11.45 -0.43
CA GLU A 9 2.31 12.70 -1.18
C GLU A 9 3.69 13.32 -0.91
N VAL A 10 4.17 13.21 0.33
CA VAL A 10 5.51 13.69 0.69
C VAL A 10 6.57 12.79 0.06
N ILE A 11 6.41 11.47 0.12
CA ILE A 11 7.35 10.50 -0.47
C ILE A 11 7.35 10.58 -2.01
N GLY A 12 6.21 10.86 -2.64
CA GLY A 12 6.10 11.02 -4.10
C GLY A 12 6.95 12.17 -4.66
N LYS A 13 7.47 13.05 -3.80
CA LYS A 13 8.35 14.15 -4.19
C LYS A 13 9.84 13.85 -4.02
N THR A 14 10.21 12.69 -3.48
CA THR A 14 11.60 12.35 -3.15
C THR A 14 12.27 11.43 -4.17
N GLY A 15 11.57 11.03 -5.24
CA GLY A 15 12.15 10.30 -6.38
C GLY A 15 12.31 8.79 -6.18
N PHE A 16 11.59 8.19 -5.23
CA PHE A 16 11.47 6.74 -5.16
C PHE A 16 10.64 6.19 -6.32
N ASP A 17 10.84 4.92 -6.66
CA ASP A 17 10.05 4.23 -7.70
C ASP A 17 8.78 3.56 -7.12
N TRP A 18 8.78 3.27 -5.82
CA TRP A 18 7.71 2.50 -5.17
C TRP A 18 7.57 2.83 -3.68
N VAL A 19 6.42 2.45 -3.11
CA VAL A 19 6.10 2.60 -1.69
C VAL A 19 5.51 1.31 -1.11
N LEU A 20 5.88 1.00 0.13
CA LEU A 20 5.27 -0.09 0.90
C LEU A 20 4.15 0.43 1.79
N ILE A 21 2.95 -0.07 1.54
CA ILE A 21 1.77 0.12 2.38
C ILE A 21 1.66 -1.10 3.28
N ASP A 22 1.94 -0.92 4.56
CA ASP A 22 1.95 -2.03 5.52
C ASP A 22 0.63 -2.15 6.27
N MET A 23 -0.13 -3.21 5.98
CA MET A 23 -1.35 -3.55 6.71
C MET A 23 -1.12 -4.63 7.77
N GLN A 24 0.10 -5.15 7.95
CA GLN A 24 0.41 -6.15 8.97
C GLN A 24 0.76 -5.51 10.31
N HIS A 25 1.63 -4.49 10.29
CA HIS A 25 2.08 -3.80 11.49
C HIS A 25 1.81 -2.29 11.45
N GLY A 26 1.30 -1.78 10.32
CA GLY A 26 0.82 -0.42 10.22
C GLY A 26 -0.54 -0.23 10.87
N CYS A 27 -0.90 1.03 11.08
CA CYS A 27 -2.15 1.41 11.72
C CYS A 27 -3.33 1.55 10.73
N MET A 28 -3.11 1.27 9.45
CA MET A 28 -4.09 1.51 8.39
C MET A 28 -4.85 0.23 8.03
N GLY A 29 -6.18 0.35 8.02
CA GLY A 29 -7.07 -0.67 7.47
C GLY A 29 -7.27 -0.51 5.96
N TYR A 30 -8.29 -1.18 5.43
CA TYR A 30 -8.62 -1.19 3.99
C TYR A 30 -8.78 0.20 3.38
N GLU A 31 -9.59 1.07 3.99
CA GLU A 31 -9.87 2.41 3.46
C GLU A 31 -8.61 3.29 3.43
N GLY A 32 -7.80 3.22 4.49
CA GLY A 32 -6.53 3.95 4.55
C GLY A 32 -5.54 3.45 3.50
N ALA A 33 -5.48 2.14 3.26
CA ALA A 33 -4.67 1.57 2.19
C ALA A 33 -5.15 2.04 0.80
N LEU A 34 -6.46 2.09 0.56
CA LEU A 34 -7.05 2.57 -0.70
C LEU A 34 -6.67 4.03 -0.99
N ASP A 35 -6.76 4.90 0.02
CA ASP A 35 -6.38 6.31 -0.14
C ASP A 35 -4.88 6.47 -0.38
N MET A 36 -4.05 5.64 0.25
CA MET A 36 -2.61 5.60 0.02
C MET A 36 -2.25 5.08 -1.37
N ILE A 37 -2.95 4.05 -1.88
CA ILE A 37 -2.77 3.53 -3.25
C ILE A 37 -3.09 4.63 -4.26
N ARG A 38 -4.21 5.33 -4.10
CA ARG A 38 -4.59 6.46 -4.97
C ARG A 38 -3.55 7.58 -4.93
N ALA A 39 -3.04 7.91 -3.76
CA ALA A 39 -1.97 8.91 -3.64
C ALA A 39 -0.68 8.47 -4.31
N ALA A 40 -0.34 7.18 -4.24
CA ALA A 40 0.85 6.63 -4.90
C ALA A 40 0.73 6.73 -6.43
N ASP A 41 -0.43 6.34 -6.98
CA ASP A 41 -0.75 6.42 -8.40
C ASP A 41 -0.64 7.87 -8.94
N LEU A 42 -1.20 8.86 -8.22
CA LEU A 42 -1.07 10.28 -8.58
C LEU A 42 0.38 10.79 -8.64
N HIS A 43 1.28 10.13 -7.93
CA HIS A 43 2.71 10.47 -7.91
C HIS A 43 3.57 9.54 -8.78
N GLY A 44 2.98 8.59 -9.51
CA GLY A 44 3.70 7.60 -10.30
C GLY A 44 4.56 6.65 -9.47
N LEU A 45 4.21 6.46 -8.20
CA LEU A 45 4.86 5.51 -7.30
C LEU A 45 4.15 4.16 -7.39
N ALA A 46 4.91 3.09 -7.65
CA ALA A 46 4.34 1.75 -7.60
C ALA A 46 3.89 1.40 -6.17
N SER A 47 2.62 1.02 -6.03
CA SER A 47 2.03 0.70 -4.73
C SER A 47 2.19 -0.80 -4.39
N ILE A 48 3.04 -1.10 -3.40
CA ILE A 48 3.21 -2.46 -2.88
C ILE A 48 2.47 -2.57 -1.56
N VAL A 49 1.56 -3.53 -1.42
CA VAL A 49 0.80 -3.73 -0.17
C VAL A 49 1.27 -4.99 0.55
N ARG A 50 1.73 -4.83 1.81
CA ARG A 50 1.92 -5.96 2.72
C ARG A 50 0.59 -6.31 3.37
N VAL A 51 0.04 -7.45 3.02
CA VAL A 51 -1.20 -7.97 3.62
C VAL A 51 -0.96 -8.48 5.04
N PRO A 52 -1.97 -8.50 5.93
CA PRO A 52 -1.80 -8.95 7.31
C PRO A 52 -1.39 -10.43 7.42
N TRP A 53 -1.90 -11.25 6.51
CA TRP A 53 -1.68 -12.69 6.45
C TRP A 53 -1.76 -13.21 5.01
N ASN A 54 -1.26 -14.43 4.76
CA ASN A 54 -1.43 -15.13 3.49
C ASN A 54 -2.87 -15.64 3.31
N GLU A 55 -3.80 -14.72 3.10
CA GLU A 55 -5.23 -14.99 2.95
C GLU A 55 -5.71 -14.56 1.55
N PRO A 56 -6.14 -15.50 0.68
CA PRO A 56 -6.53 -15.20 -0.69
C PRO A 56 -7.59 -14.10 -0.84
N GLY A 57 -8.55 -14.02 0.09
CA GLY A 57 -9.60 -13.00 0.05
C GLY A 57 -9.08 -11.58 0.25
N ILE A 58 -8.12 -11.39 1.18
CA ILE A 58 -7.49 -10.08 1.40
C ILE A 58 -6.56 -9.74 0.24
N ILE A 59 -5.80 -10.72 -0.26
CA ILE A 59 -4.90 -10.56 -1.40
C ILE A 59 -5.69 -10.09 -2.64
N GLY A 60 -6.76 -10.81 -3.01
CA GLY A 60 -7.62 -10.43 -4.14
C GLY A 60 -8.21 -9.04 -3.96
N ARG A 61 -8.69 -8.72 -2.76
CA ARG A 61 -9.23 -7.39 -2.45
C ARG A 61 -8.20 -6.27 -2.62
N MET A 62 -6.94 -6.49 -2.25
CA MET A 62 -5.86 -5.50 -2.45
C MET A 62 -5.49 -5.33 -3.92
N LEU A 63 -5.48 -6.42 -4.70
CA LEU A 63 -5.29 -6.35 -6.14
C LEU A 63 -6.43 -5.58 -6.82
N ASP A 64 -7.69 -5.84 -6.44
CA ASP A 64 -8.87 -5.10 -6.93
C ASP A 64 -8.84 -3.62 -6.53
N ALA A 65 -8.21 -3.28 -5.39
CA ALA A 65 -8.01 -1.91 -4.94
C ALA A 65 -6.94 -1.15 -5.73
N GLY A 66 -6.20 -1.82 -6.62
CA GLY A 66 -5.17 -1.22 -7.47
C GLY A 66 -3.74 -1.37 -6.96
N ALA A 67 -3.48 -2.25 -5.99
CA ALA A 67 -2.11 -2.58 -5.59
C ALA A 67 -1.36 -3.24 -6.76
N GLU A 68 -0.17 -2.75 -7.09
CA GLU A 68 0.66 -3.28 -8.18
C GLU A 68 1.40 -4.56 -7.78
N ALA A 69 1.71 -4.70 -6.50
CA ALA A 69 2.31 -5.90 -5.95
C ALA A 69 1.82 -6.18 -4.54
N ILE A 70 1.82 -7.46 -4.17
CA ILE A 70 1.48 -7.93 -2.83
C ILE A 70 2.71 -8.53 -2.17
N LEU A 71 3.04 -8.02 -0.99
CA LEU A 71 4.03 -8.62 -0.11
C LEU A 71 3.29 -9.53 0.88
N VAL A 72 3.52 -10.83 0.75
CA VAL A 72 2.88 -11.84 1.61
C VAL A 72 3.80 -12.18 2.78
N PRO A 73 3.38 -11.98 4.03
CA PRO A 73 4.20 -12.35 5.19
C PRO A 73 4.10 -13.85 5.51
N MET A 74 5.11 -14.37 6.23
CA MET A 74 5.09 -15.69 6.87
C MET A 74 4.78 -16.87 5.93
N ILE A 75 5.60 -17.01 4.87
CA ILE A 75 5.57 -18.16 3.94
C ILE A 75 6.39 -19.32 4.47
#